data_AF-A0A653C2Z3-F1
#
_entry.id   AF-A0A653C2Z3-F1
#
_cell.length_a   1.000
_cell.length_b   1.000
_cell.length_c   1.000
_cell.angle_alpha   90.00
_cell.angle_beta   90.00
_cell.angle_gamma   90.00
#
_symmetry.space_group_name_H-M   'P 1'
#
loop_
_entity.id
_entity.type
_entity.pdbx_description
1 polymer ?
#
loop_
_entity_poly.entity_id
_entity_poly.type
_entity_poly.pdbx_seq_one_letter_code
_entity_poly.pdbx_strand_id
1 'polypeptide(L)'
;MKLVMLILFAIHLLTCVLMNVLCSVDIGPVSSQAYFVGAEKFKCEVFLNSSTFKKYLVSFQTSTHLLTNTGFTDFKAWSAITMLGTILSIFAGFTIFSICSAIIAAMIVENSRVTLKFRQEAENLMKFFERKNVKKVLEDGHSNT
;
A
#
# COMPACT_ATOMS: atom_id res chain seq x y z
N MET A 1 -3.16 -12.28 7.60
CA MET A 1 -2.57 -13.06 6.49
C MET A 1 -3.38 -12.99 5.19
N LYS A 2 -4.72 -13.14 5.20
CA LYS A 2 -5.55 -13.07 3.98
C LYS A 2 -5.35 -11.79 3.15
N LEU A 3 -5.23 -10.62 3.81
CA LEU A 3 -4.99 -9.33 3.14
C LEU A 3 -3.65 -9.31 2.39
N VAL A 4 -2.58 -9.75 3.03
CA VAL A 4 -1.24 -9.79 2.43
C VAL A 4 -1.22 -10.71 1.20
N MET A 5 -1.88 -11.87 1.28
CA MET A 5 -1.99 -12.78 0.13
C MET A 5 -2.78 -12.15 -1.03
N LEU A 6 -3.83 -11.39 -0.75
CA LEU A 6 -4.60 -10.68 -1.78
C LEU A 6 -3.76 -9.60 -2.47
N ILE A 7 -2.95 -8.84 -1.72
CA ILE A 7 -2.04 -7.85 -2.28
C ILE A 7 -0.98 -8.53 -3.17
N LEU A 8 -0.34 -9.58 -2.67
CA LEU A 8 0.68 -10.32 -3.43
C LEU A 8 0.11 -10.93 -4.71
N PHE A 9 -1.12 -11.45 -4.65
CA PHE A 9 -1.82 -11.98 -5.82
C PHE A 9 -2.12 -10.87 -6.85
N ALA A 10 -2.58 -9.70 -6.39
CA ALA A 10 -2.81 -8.55 -7.28
C ALA A 10 -1.52 -8.06 -7.96
N ILE A 11 -0.41 -8.00 -7.21
CA ILE A 11 0.92 -7.66 -7.77
C ILE A 11 1.33 -8.69 -8.82
N HIS A 12 1.15 -9.98 -8.54
CA HIS A 12 1.48 -11.05 -9.49
C HIS A 12 0.65 -10.97 -10.77
N LEU A 13 -0.67 -10.79 -10.68
CA LEU A 13 -1.53 -10.62 -11.86
C LEU A 13 -1.11 -9.43 -12.70
N LEU A 14 -0.83 -8.28 -12.07
CA LEU A 14 -0.38 -7.09 -12.77
C LEU A 14 0.99 -7.31 -13.43
N THR A 15 1.88 -8.05 -12.77
CA THR A 15 3.19 -8.45 -13.32
C THR A 15 3.03 -9.28 -14.58
N CYS A 16 2.13 -10.26 -14.56
CA CYS A 16 1.83 -11.10 -15.71
C CYS A 16 1.22 -10.28 -16.86
N VAL A 17 0.30 -9.36 -16.58
CA VAL A 17 -0.29 -8.49 -17.60
C VAL A 17 0.76 -7.57 -18.21
N LEU A 18 1.59 -6.92 -17.38
CA LEU A 18 2.68 -6.06 -17.85
C LEU A 18 3.70 -6.84 -18.71
N MET A 19 4.09 -8.05 -18.31
CA MET A 19 4.92 -8.93 -19.13
C MET A 19 4.31 -9.19 -20.50
N ASN A 20 3.01 -9.51 -20.58
CA ASN A 20 2.33 -9.75 -21.85
C ASN A 20 2.22 -8.49 -22.71
N VAL A 21 1.91 -7.33 -22.12
CA VAL A 21 1.84 -6.05 -22.84
C VAL A 21 3.21 -5.64 -23.37
N LEU A 22 4.26 -5.79 -22.55
CA LEU A 22 5.64 -5.54 -22.97
C LEU A 22 6.08 -6.48 -24.09
N CYS A 23 5.70 -7.76 -24.07
CA CYS A 23 6.09 -8.69 -25.12
C CYS A 23 5.22 -8.59 -26.39
N SER A 24 3.97 -8.13 -26.30
CA SER A 24 3.04 -8.11 -27.44
C SER A 24 3.08 -6.82 -28.26
N VAL A 25 3.54 -5.71 -27.67
CA VAL A 25 3.64 -4.42 -28.37
C VAL A 25 4.87 -4.35 -29.29
N ASP A 26 5.72 -5.39 -29.31
CA ASP A 26 6.98 -5.46 -30.07
C ASP A 26 6.86 -6.05 -31.49
N ILE A 27 5.66 -6.18 -32.07
CA ILE A 27 5.46 -6.78 -33.41
C ILE A 27 5.57 -5.73 -34.54
N GLY A 28 6.28 -4.62 -34.33
CA GLY A 28 6.49 -3.56 -35.33
C GLY A 28 7.97 -3.30 -35.63
N PRO A 29 8.38 -3.05 -36.90
CA PRO A 29 9.78 -2.85 -37.27
C PRO A 29 10.33 -1.45 -36.93
N VAL A 30 9.76 -0.75 -35.94
CA VAL A 30 10.13 0.64 -35.63
C VAL A 30 10.48 0.80 -34.16
N SER A 31 11.77 1.02 -33.96
CA SER A 31 12.45 1.69 -32.84
C SER A 31 12.20 1.19 -31.42
N SER A 32 13.25 0.62 -30.82
CA SER A 32 13.91 0.94 -29.53
C SER A 32 13.23 1.78 -28.41
N GLN A 33 11.99 2.23 -28.51
CA GLN A 33 11.38 3.23 -27.62
C GLN A 33 10.14 2.73 -26.88
N ALA A 34 9.59 1.55 -27.16
CA ALA A 34 8.33 1.12 -26.56
C ALA A 34 8.47 0.50 -25.15
N TYR A 35 9.40 0.89 -24.27
CA TYR A 35 9.65 0.06 -23.08
C TYR A 35 9.78 0.76 -21.72
N PHE A 36 9.05 0.20 -20.76
CA PHE A 36 9.10 0.41 -19.31
C PHE A 36 10.40 -0.14 -18.72
N VAL A 37 11.57 0.31 -19.19
CA VAL A 37 12.83 -0.10 -18.58
C VAL A 37 13.56 1.14 -18.13
N GLY A 38 13.48 1.35 -16.82
CA GLY A 38 14.30 2.31 -16.11
C GLY A 38 15.77 2.00 -16.28
N ALA A 39 16.40 2.69 -17.22
CA ALA A 39 17.70 3.31 -17.11
C ALA A 39 18.11 3.74 -18.52
N GLU A 40 18.73 4.91 -18.64
CA GLU A 40 19.60 5.27 -19.76
C GLU A 40 20.71 4.22 -20.02
N LYS A 41 20.80 3.15 -19.21
CA LYS A 41 21.79 2.07 -19.25
C LYS A 41 21.22 0.69 -19.61
N PHE A 42 19.91 0.49 -19.67
CA PHE A 42 19.34 -0.84 -19.99
C PHE A 42 18.72 -0.87 -21.39
N LYS A 43 19.53 -1.29 -22.37
CA LYS A 43 19.07 -1.44 -23.75
C LYS A 43 17.98 -2.51 -23.84
N CYS A 44 16.89 -2.21 -24.55
CA CYS A 44 15.77 -3.13 -24.73
C CYS A 44 16.20 -4.51 -25.27
N GLU A 45 17.15 -4.56 -26.20
CA GLU A 45 17.71 -5.80 -26.73
C GLU A 45 18.29 -6.72 -25.63
N VAL A 46 18.92 -6.14 -24.60
CA VAL A 46 19.48 -6.91 -23.47
C VAL A 46 18.37 -7.45 -22.57
N PHE A 47 17.24 -6.73 -22.46
CA PHE A 47 16.08 -7.20 -21.72
C PHE A 47 15.35 -8.32 -22.48
N LEU A 48 15.10 -8.13 -23.78
CA LEU A 48 14.46 -9.13 -24.64
C LEU A 48 15.28 -10.43 -24.73
N ASN A 49 16.61 -10.32 -24.76
CA ASN A 49 17.51 -11.48 -24.77
C ASN A 49 17.82 -12.05 -23.38
N SER A 50 17.23 -11.50 -22.32
CA SER A 50 17.42 -12.02 -20.96
C SER A 50 16.56 -13.23 -20.65
N SER A 51 16.95 -13.98 -19.60
CA SER A 51 16.18 -15.13 -19.12
C SER A 51 14.77 -14.71 -18.66
N THR A 52 13.79 -15.59 -18.83
CA THR A 52 12.39 -15.37 -18.43
C THR A 52 12.27 -14.94 -16.96
N PHE A 53 13.13 -15.49 -16.10
CA PHE A 53 13.18 -15.12 -14.69
C PHE A 53 13.58 -13.66 -14.47
N LYS A 54 14.58 -13.15 -15.21
CA LYS A 54 14.99 -11.75 -15.13
C LYS A 54 13.88 -10.81 -15.61
N LYS A 55 13.20 -11.17 -16.70
CA LYS A 55 12.04 -10.42 -17.21
C LYS A 55 10.95 -10.32 -16.15
N TYR A 56 10.61 -11.46 -15.53
CA TYR A 56 9.62 -11.50 -14.46
C TYR A 56 10.01 -10.62 -13.27
N LEU A 57 11.26 -10.68 -12.79
CA LEU A 57 11.71 -9.87 -11.65
C LEU A 57 11.61 -8.37 -11.91
N VAL A 58 12.02 -7.92 -13.09
CA VAL A 58 11.91 -6.50 -13.46
C VAL A 58 10.45 -6.08 -13.53
N SER A 59 9.60 -6.86 -14.22
CA SER A 59 8.17 -6.56 -14.29
C SER A 59 7.50 -6.62 -12.92
N PHE A 60 7.94 -7.49 -12.02
CA PHE A 60 7.44 -7.58 -10.65
C PHE A 60 7.82 -6.34 -9.84
N GLN A 61 9.07 -5.89 -9.95
CA GLN A 61 9.53 -4.65 -9.33
C GLN A 61 8.72 -3.45 -9.87
N THR A 62 8.54 -3.35 -11.18
CA THR A 62 7.74 -2.29 -11.80
C THR A 62 6.29 -2.32 -11.34
N SER A 63 5.66 -3.50 -11.31
CA SER A 63 4.28 -3.66 -10.86
C SER A 63 4.11 -3.25 -9.40
N THR A 64 5.08 -3.62 -8.56
CA THR A 64 5.08 -3.26 -7.15
C THR A 64 5.11 -1.74 -6.99
N HIS A 65 6.06 -1.06 -7.64
CA HIS A 65 6.18 0.40 -7.57
C HIS A 65 4.95 1.16 -8.13
N LEU A 66 4.34 0.66 -9.21
CA LEU A 66 3.09 1.21 -9.75
C LEU A 66 1.95 1.07 -8.74
N LEU A 67 1.81 -0.10 -8.13
CA LEU A 67 0.75 -0.37 -7.16
C LEU A 67 0.94 0.37 -5.84
N THR A 68 2.19 0.55 -5.40
CA THR A 68 2.53 1.26 -4.16
C THR A 68 2.63 2.77 -4.35
N ASN A 69 2.45 3.28 -5.57
CA ASN A 69 2.57 4.71 -5.90
C ASN A 69 3.89 5.35 -5.44
N THR A 70 4.95 4.55 -5.35
CA THR A 70 6.28 5.04 -4.92
C THR A 70 6.90 5.95 -5.98
N GLY A 71 6.38 5.89 -7.20
CA GLY A 71 6.84 6.67 -8.34
C GLY A 71 8.13 6.09 -8.95
N PHE A 72 8.46 6.61 -10.12
CA PHE A 72 9.70 6.30 -10.80
C PHE A 72 10.33 7.58 -11.32
N THR A 73 11.66 7.67 -11.24
CA THR A 73 12.44 8.61 -12.05
C THR A 73 12.79 8.02 -13.42
N ASP A 74 12.78 6.69 -13.53
CA ASP A 74 13.45 6.01 -14.65
C ASP A 74 12.48 5.43 -15.68
N PHE A 75 11.20 5.26 -15.35
CA PHE A 75 10.21 4.61 -16.22
C PHE A 75 9.35 5.65 -16.92
N LYS A 76 9.41 5.68 -18.25
CA LYS A 76 8.57 6.55 -19.09
C LYS A 76 7.78 5.69 -20.07
N ALA A 77 6.46 5.88 -20.09
CA ALA A 77 5.61 5.26 -21.09
C ALA A 77 5.64 6.10 -22.37
N TRP A 78 6.09 5.51 -23.48
CA TRP A 78 6.26 6.21 -24.76
C TRP A 78 5.10 5.99 -25.72
N SER A 79 4.40 4.85 -25.63
CA SER A 79 3.22 4.60 -26.44
C SER A 79 1.95 4.96 -25.69
N ALA A 80 0.93 5.43 -26.41
CA ALA A 80 -0.37 5.78 -25.83
C ALA A 80 -1.00 4.58 -25.08
N ILE A 81 -0.85 3.37 -25.61
CA ILE A 81 -1.34 2.12 -24.99
C ILE A 81 -0.63 1.87 -23.66
N THR A 82 0.70 1.98 -23.64
CA THR A 82 1.48 1.82 -22.40
C THR A 82 1.20 2.91 -21.38
N MET A 83 0.92 4.14 -21.83
CA MET A 83 0.59 5.26 -20.95
C MET A 83 -0.77 5.04 -20.28
N LEU A 84 -1.79 4.63 -21.06
CA LEU A 84 -3.10 4.31 -20.51
C LEU A 84 -3.03 3.14 -19.52
N GLY A 85 -2.27 2.08 -19.84
CA GLY A 85 -2.05 0.96 -18.93
C GLY A 85 -1.37 1.38 -17.62
N THR A 86 -0.38 2.27 -17.69
CA THR A 86 0.29 2.86 -16.50
C THR A 86 -0.71 3.61 -15.63
N ILE A 87 -1.53 4.48 -16.23
CA ILE A 87 -2.51 5.30 -15.50
C ILE A 87 -3.52 4.39 -14.79
N LEU A 88 -4.07 3.39 -15.49
CA LEU A 88 -5.01 2.43 -14.89
C LEU A 88 -4.36 1.64 -13.74
N SER A 89 -3.09 1.27 -13.88
CA SER A 89 -2.34 0.55 -12.84
C SER A 89 -2.14 1.41 -11.59
N ILE A 90 -1.85 2.70 -11.76
CA ILE A 90 -1.74 3.67 -10.67
C ILE A 90 -3.07 3.81 -9.93
N PHE A 91 -4.17 4.00 -10.66
CA PHE A 91 -5.50 4.06 -10.06
C PHE A 91 -5.85 2.79 -9.28
N ALA A 92 -5.58 1.61 -9.85
CA ALA A 92 -5.78 0.34 -9.17
C ALA A 92 -4.93 0.23 -7.89
N GLY A 93 -3.67 0.67 -7.95
CA GLY A 93 -2.77 0.76 -6.80
C GLY A 93 -3.33 1.64 -5.68
N PHE A 94 -3.81 2.83 -6.03
CA PHE A 94 -4.44 3.75 -5.09
C PHE A 94 -5.67 3.13 -4.41
N THR A 95 -6.55 2.47 -5.18
CA THR A 95 -7.73 1.78 -4.64
C THR A 95 -7.33 0.66 -3.68
N ILE A 96 -6.38 -0.19 -4.06
CA ILE A 96 -5.91 -1.29 -3.21
C ILE A 96 -5.30 -0.73 -1.92
N PHE A 97 -4.46 0.29 -2.01
CA PHE A 97 -3.81 0.90 -0.85
C PHE A 97 -4.84 1.54 0.10
N SER A 98 -5.85 2.21 -0.45
CA SER A 98 -6.97 2.79 0.33
C SER A 98 -7.75 1.70 1.09
N ILE A 99 -8.11 0.61 0.41
CA ILE A 99 -8.78 -0.54 1.03
C ILE A 99 -7.91 -1.15 2.14
N CYS A 100 -6.61 -1.34 1.89
CA CYS A 100 -5.70 -1.88 2.89
C CYS A 100 -5.60 -0.98 4.12
N SER A 101 -5.52 0.34 3.91
CA SER A 101 -5.46 1.32 4.99
C SER A 101 -6.74 1.31 5.84
N ALA A 102 -7.91 1.22 5.21
CA ALA A 102 -9.19 1.11 5.89
C ALA A 102 -9.30 -0.18 6.73
N ILE A 103 -8.86 -1.31 6.18
CA ILE A 103 -8.86 -2.60 6.90
C ILE A 103 -7.91 -2.55 8.10
N ILE A 104 -6.70 -2.01 7.93
CA ILE A 104 -5.72 -1.87 9.02
C ILE A 104 -6.29 -0.96 10.11
N ALA A 105 -6.89 0.18 9.74
CA ALA A 105 -7.52 1.08 10.69
C ALA A 105 -8.64 0.37 11.48
N ALA A 106 -9.51 -0.38 10.80
CA ALA A 106 -10.57 -1.15 11.45
C ALA A 106 -9.99 -2.20 12.42
N MET A 107 -8.91 -2.90 12.04
CA MET A 107 -8.23 -3.85 12.91
C MET A 107 -7.63 -3.17 14.15
N ILE A 108 -7.02 -1.99 14.00
CA ILE A 108 -6.45 -1.23 15.12
C ILE A 108 -7.56 -0.83 16.10
N VAL A 109 -8.69 -0.34 15.58
CA VAL A 109 -9.85 0.06 16.41
C VAL A 109 -10.40 -1.14 17.19
N GLU A 110 -10.61 -2.28 16.53
CA GLU A 110 -11.14 -3.46 17.21
C GLU A 110 -10.18 -3.99 18.28
N ASN A 111 -8.88 -4.07 17.97
CA ASN A 111 -7.86 -4.50 18.93
C ASN A 111 -7.71 -3.53 20.11
N SER A 112 -7.97 -2.24 19.90
CA SER A 112 -7.88 -1.21 20.95
C SER A 112 -9.16 -1.07 21.76
N ARG A 113 -10.25 -1.76 21.40
CA ARG A 113 -11.59 -1.55 21.97
C ARG A 113 -11.64 -1.78 23.47
N VAL A 114 -10.98 -2.81 23.98
CA VAL A 114 -10.96 -3.13 25.42
C VAL A 114 -10.21 -2.03 26.19
N THR A 115 -9.02 -1.65 25.73
CA THR A 115 -8.21 -0.58 26.34
C THR A 115 -8.93 0.76 26.29
N LEU A 116 -9.62 1.06 25.19
CA LEU A 116 -10.40 2.29 25.04
C LEU A 116 -11.57 2.34 26.02
N LYS A 117 -12.33 1.24 26.17
CA LYS A 117 -13.42 1.15 27.15
C LYS A 117 -12.91 1.35 28.58
N PHE A 118 -11.83 0.66 28.96
CA PHE A 118 -11.22 0.80 30.27
C PHE A 118 -10.78 2.25 30.55
N ARG A 119 -10.13 2.90 29.57
CA ARG A 119 -9.75 4.32 29.67
C ARG A 119 -10.95 5.24 29.83
N GLN A 120 -12.02 5.02 29.06
CA GLN A 120 -13.25 5.82 29.15
C GLN A 120 -13.94 5.65 30.50
N GLU A 121 -14.02 4.44 31.03
CA GLU A 121 -14.59 4.16 32.35
C GLU A 121 -13.76 4.81 33.47
N ALA A 122 -12.43 4.69 33.41
CA ALA A 122 -11.53 5.32 34.37
C ALA A 122 -11.64 6.85 34.33
N GLU A 123 -11.72 7.45 33.13
CA GLU A 123 -11.89 8.89 32.97
C GLU A 123 -13.26 9.37 33.51
N ASN A 124 -14.33 8.60 33.27
CA ASN A 124 -15.64 8.89 33.83
C ASN A 124 -15.66 8.81 35.36
N LEU A 125 -14.96 7.84 35.93
CA LEU A 125 -14.83 7.69 37.38
C LEU A 125 -14.03 8.85 37.99
N MET A 126 -12.92 9.25 37.36
CA MET A 126 -12.17 10.45 37.77
C MET A 126 -13.04 11.71 37.74
N LYS A 127 -13.78 11.93 36.64
CA LYS A 127 -14.72 13.06 36.52
C LYS A 127 -15.81 13.01 37.59
N PHE A 128 -16.27 11.82 37.98
CA PHE A 128 -17.24 11.67 39.07
C PHE A 128 -16.62 12.10 40.41
N PHE A 129 -15.40 11.65 40.72
CA PHE A 129 -14.69 12.03 41.94
C PHE A 129 -14.41 13.53 42.03
N GLU A 130 -14.02 14.16 40.91
CA GLU A 130 -13.83 15.62 40.82
C GLU A 130 -15.13 16.37 41.10
N ARG A 131 -16.24 15.99 40.45
CA ARG A 131 -17.55 16.65 40.65
C ARG A 131 -18.07 16.49 42.07
N LYS A 132 -17.79 15.36 42.72
CA LYS A 132 -18.24 15.07 44.08
C LYS A 132 -17.34 15.67 45.17
N ASN A 133 -16.29 16.42 44.82
CA ASN A 133 -15.35 17.01 45.78
C ASN A 133 -14.86 15.98 46.83
N VAL A 134 -14.62 14.73 46.39
CA VAL A 134 -14.33 13.60 47.30
C VAL A 134 -13.05 13.81 48.10
N LYS A 135 -12.17 14.74 47.68
CA LYS A 135 -11.05 15.23 48.47
C LYS A 135 -11.46 15.71 49.87
N LYS A 136 -12.57 16.47 49.98
CA LYS A 136 -13.07 16.94 51.29
C LYS A 136 -13.64 15.81 52.14
N VAL A 137 -14.34 14.84 51.54
CA VAL A 137 -14.94 13.72 52.26
C VAL A 137 -13.87 12.75 52.81
N LEU A 138 -12.76 12.55 52.10
CA LEU A 138 -11.63 11.74 52.57
C LEU A 138 -10.77 12.47 53.61
N GLU A 139 -10.62 13.79 53.52
CA GLU A 139 -9.94 14.61 54.54
C GLU A 139 -10.77 14.71 55.85
N ASP A 140 -12.09 14.88 55.77
CA ASP A 140 -12.97 14.92 56.94
C ASP A 140 -13.14 13.54 57.61
N GLY A 141 -13.03 12.45 56.85
CA GLY A 141 -13.11 11.08 57.36
C GLY A 141 -11.89 10.61 58.16
N HIS A 142 -10.73 11.25 57.99
CA HIS A 142 -9.50 10.95 58.75
C HIS A 142 -9.37 11.78 60.04
N SER A 143 -10.18 12.83 60.21
CA SER A 143 -10.14 13.70 61.39
C SER A 143 -11.03 13.21 62.55
N ASN A 144 -11.81 12.15 62.34
CA ASN A 144 -12.75 11.57 63.34
C ASN A 144 -12.35 10.16 63.82
N THR A 145 -11.12 9.73 63.56
CA THR A 145 -10.49 8.54 64.16
C THR A 145 -9.17 8.91 64.78
#